data_AF-A0A9X4G406-F1
#
_entry.id   AF-A0A9X4G406-F1
#
_cell.length_a   1.000
_cell.length_b   1.000
_cell.length_c   1.000
_cell.angle_alpha   90.00
_cell.angle_beta   90.00
_cell.angle_gamma   90.00
#
_symmetry.space_group_name_H-M   'P 1'
#
loop_
_entity.id
_entity.type
_entity.pdbx_description
1 polymer ?
#
loop_
_entity_poly.entity_id
_entity_poly.type
_entity_poly.pdbx_seq_one_letter_code
_entity_poly.pdbx_strand_id
1 'polypeptide(L)'
;MLSAILHGKKTGTGFAGTRLKIGETQGAEDVLTSTVFERIAYLPNETFTQFIKCLFNEKEDTGYLKEIDFWLAWKWNSSFVEPDVLLTGSNGQSVIIEAKRYDYLQQQYAEQLAKELIAASQNGIANPILLTIGGMAEYNEKSLNHLRKQVEYELTKFSCTFSYKIYCVSWQDVYLALDKAVKHHKNEAFLLRLLSDIREAYEWHGIRYQPRQWLSGLSKHTLTNFTFPSIFKQEKSWERLVPMNIERTKFPSFLGVKDE
;
A
#
# COMPACT_ATOMS: atom_id res chain seq x y z
N MET A 1 -0.23 -1.92 -9.50
CA MET A 1 0.88 -1.85 -10.45
C MET A 1 0.49 -1.25 -11.79
N LEU A 2 -0.67 -1.59 -12.37
CA LEU A 2 -1.05 -1.04 -13.68
C LEU A 2 -1.13 0.49 -13.63
N SER A 3 -1.72 1.05 -12.58
CA SER A 3 -1.80 2.50 -12.39
C SER A 3 -0.42 3.14 -12.37
N ALA A 4 0.57 2.55 -11.68
CA ALA A 4 1.95 3.06 -11.67
C ALA A 4 2.54 3.11 -13.10
N ILE A 5 2.33 2.05 -13.89
CA ILE A 5 2.81 1.98 -15.28
C ILE A 5 2.12 3.05 -16.14
N LEU A 6 0.80 3.19 -16.03
CA LEU A 6 0.01 4.15 -16.81
C LEU A 6 0.37 5.60 -16.47
N HIS A 7 0.68 5.89 -15.21
CA HIS A 7 1.11 7.22 -14.75
C HIS A 7 2.62 7.48 -14.93
N GLY A 8 3.31 6.64 -15.71
CA GLY A 8 4.72 6.86 -16.02
C GLY A 8 5.68 6.64 -14.85
N LYS A 9 5.22 6.06 -13.74
CA LYS A 9 6.03 5.63 -12.58
C LYS A 9 6.79 4.33 -12.91
N LYS A 10 7.54 4.38 -14.03
CA LYS A 10 8.18 3.22 -14.69
C LYS A 10 9.45 2.75 -13.97
N THR A 11 10.11 3.65 -13.26
CA THR A 11 11.26 3.31 -12.41
C THR A 11 10.81 2.27 -11.38
N GLY A 12 11.60 1.23 -11.13
CA GLY A 12 11.27 0.21 -10.13
C GLY A 12 10.26 -0.88 -10.48
N THR A 13 9.57 -0.79 -11.62
CA THR A 13 8.72 -1.88 -12.14
C THR A 13 9.51 -3.06 -12.74
N GLY A 14 10.83 -2.90 -12.94
CA GLY A 14 11.68 -3.87 -13.65
C GLY A 14 11.55 -3.84 -15.19
N PHE A 15 10.62 -3.05 -15.75
CA PHE A 15 10.43 -2.92 -17.21
C PHE A 15 11.48 -2.07 -17.92
N ALA A 16 12.37 -1.38 -17.18
CA ALA A 16 13.45 -0.56 -17.76
C ALA A 16 14.65 -1.39 -18.27
N GLY A 17 14.49 -2.70 -18.50
CA GLY A 17 15.54 -3.58 -19.04
C GLY A 17 16.57 -4.07 -18.03
N THR A 18 16.57 -3.54 -16.80
CA THR A 18 17.45 -4.01 -15.72
C THR A 18 16.66 -4.91 -14.79
N ARG A 19 17.13 -6.14 -14.60
CA ARG A 19 16.61 -7.05 -13.57
C ARG A 19 17.08 -6.50 -12.22
N LEU A 20 16.29 -5.58 -11.66
CA LEU A 20 16.66 -4.83 -10.46
C LEU A 20 16.75 -5.77 -9.26
N LYS A 21 17.82 -5.66 -8.47
CA LYS A 21 17.96 -6.41 -7.22
C LYS A 21 16.91 -5.92 -6.22
N ILE A 22 16.53 -6.80 -5.29
CA ILE A 22 15.67 -6.46 -4.15
C ILE A 22 16.29 -5.26 -3.42
N GLY A 23 15.60 -4.12 -3.43
CA GLY A 23 15.99 -2.89 -2.72
C GLY A 23 16.53 -1.72 -3.58
N GLU A 24 16.88 -1.91 -4.86
CA GLU A 24 17.61 -0.89 -5.65
C GLU A 24 16.73 0.13 -6.41
N THR A 25 15.43 0.24 -6.12
CA THR A 25 14.50 0.95 -7.01
C THR A 25 13.68 2.04 -6.34
N GLN A 26 13.97 3.30 -6.66
CA GLN A 26 13.17 4.45 -6.19
C GLN A 26 11.70 4.39 -6.62
N GLY A 27 11.34 3.81 -7.77
CA GLY A 27 9.92 3.64 -8.14
C GLY A 27 9.27 2.34 -7.67
N ALA A 28 9.88 1.60 -6.74
CA ALA A 28 9.18 0.49 -6.09
C ALA A 28 8.12 0.99 -5.10
N GLU A 29 8.20 2.22 -4.59
CA GLU A 29 7.19 2.79 -3.69
C GLU A 29 5.84 2.94 -4.41
N ASP A 30 5.82 3.66 -5.53
CA ASP A 30 4.63 3.82 -6.38
C ASP A 30 4.04 2.47 -6.84
N VAL A 31 4.92 1.51 -7.14
CA VAL A 31 4.51 0.16 -7.53
C VAL A 31 3.90 -0.59 -6.36
N LEU A 32 4.47 -0.49 -5.16
CA LEU A 32 3.88 -1.06 -3.95
C LEU A 32 2.51 -0.45 -3.69
N THR A 33 2.41 0.88 -3.67
CA THR A 33 1.18 1.62 -3.43
C THR A 33 0.10 1.20 -4.41
N SER A 34 0.36 1.27 -5.72
CA SER A 34 -0.63 0.83 -6.70
C SER A 34 -0.93 -0.66 -6.63
N THR A 35 0.04 -1.52 -6.30
CA THR A 35 -0.23 -2.96 -6.19
C THR A 35 -1.20 -3.22 -5.04
N VAL A 36 -0.97 -2.63 -3.87
CA VAL A 36 -1.84 -2.80 -2.71
C VAL A 36 -3.23 -2.22 -2.98
N PHE A 37 -3.29 -0.95 -3.38
CA PHE A 37 -4.56 -0.24 -3.49
C PHE A 37 -5.42 -0.65 -4.68
N GLU A 38 -4.83 -1.11 -5.79
CA GLU A 38 -5.61 -1.76 -6.87
C GLU A 38 -6.29 -3.04 -6.37
N ARG A 39 -5.65 -3.81 -5.48
CA ARG A 39 -6.27 -5.01 -4.92
C ARG A 39 -7.36 -4.64 -3.92
N ILE A 40 -7.11 -3.64 -3.06
CA ILE A 40 -8.12 -3.11 -2.13
C ILE A 40 -9.38 -2.65 -2.89
N ALA A 41 -9.22 -2.07 -4.09
CA ALA A 41 -10.33 -1.63 -4.91
C ALA A 41 -11.27 -2.76 -5.39
N TYR A 42 -10.80 -4.01 -5.39
CA TYR A 42 -11.60 -5.19 -5.76
C TYR A 42 -12.29 -5.87 -4.57
N LEU A 43 -12.15 -5.34 -3.36
CA LEU A 43 -12.84 -5.91 -2.20
C LEU A 43 -14.36 -5.74 -2.35
N PRO A 44 -15.16 -6.75 -1.95
CA PRO A 44 -16.60 -6.59 -1.77
C PRO A 44 -16.90 -5.43 -0.82
N ASN A 45 -18.03 -4.75 -1.01
CA ASN A 45 -18.42 -3.56 -0.26
C ASN A 45 -18.33 -3.74 1.26
N GLU A 46 -18.82 -4.87 1.77
CA GLU A 46 -18.79 -5.20 3.20
C GLU A 46 -17.37 -5.44 3.69
N THR A 47 -16.52 -6.09 2.88
CA THR A 47 -15.11 -6.35 3.22
C THR A 47 -14.30 -5.06 3.21
N PHE A 48 -14.54 -4.16 2.25
CA PHE A 48 -13.91 -2.85 2.22
C PHE A 48 -14.30 -2.01 3.45
N THR A 49 -15.60 -1.98 3.77
CA THR A 49 -16.10 -1.27 4.96
C THR A 49 -15.45 -1.82 6.23
N GLN A 50 -15.34 -3.15 6.33
CA GLN A 50 -14.68 -3.79 7.46
C GLN A 50 -13.17 -3.49 7.51
N PHE A 51 -12.50 -3.41 6.35
CA PHE A 51 -11.09 -3.03 6.26
C PHE A 51 -10.87 -1.61 6.80
N ILE A 52 -11.67 -0.63 6.38
CA ILE A 52 -11.59 0.76 6.88
C ILE A 52 -11.78 0.81 8.40
N LYS A 53 -12.80 0.12 8.91
CA LYS A 53 -13.04 0.02 10.36
C LYS A 53 -11.84 -0.58 11.09
N CYS A 54 -11.27 -1.66 10.57
CA CYS A 54 -10.09 -2.27 11.17
C CYS A 54 -8.87 -1.34 11.13
N LEU A 55 -8.65 -0.64 10.01
CA LEU A 55 -7.52 0.25 9.81
C LEU A 55 -7.55 1.46 10.77
N PHE A 56 -8.73 2.02 10.99
CA PHE A 56 -8.92 3.18 11.87
C PHE A 56 -9.37 2.82 13.29
N ASN A 57 -9.29 1.54 13.68
CA ASN A 57 -9.72 1.05 14.99
C ASN A 57 -11.16 1.50 15.35
N GLU A 58 -12.10 1.31 14.42
CA GLU A 58 -13.53 1.65 14.54
C GLU A 58 -13.84 3.16 14.67
N LYS A 59 -12.85 4.05 14.52
CA LYS A 59 -13.04 5.51 14.67
C LYS A 59 -13.59 6.20 13.42
N GLU A 60 -13.46 5.57 12.26
CA GLU A 60 -13.84 6.13 10.97
C GLU A 60 -14.72 5.14 10.21
N ASP A 61 -15.67 5.68 9.46
CA ASP A 61 -16.52 4.94 8.55
C ASP A 61 -16.66 5.74 7.25
N THR A 62 -16.24 5.15 6.13
CA THR A 62 -16.36 5.74 4.80
C THR A 62 -17.52 5.12 4.00
N GLY A 63 -18.24 4.16 4.58
CA GLY A 63 -19.04 3.22 3.81
C GLY A 63 -18.18 2.39 2.86
N TYR A 64 -18.79 1.90 1.77
CA TYR A 64 -18.07 1.15 0.75
C TYR A 64 -17.30 2.07 -0.20
N LEU A 65 -16.30 1.53 -0.89
CA LEU A 65 -15.51 2.29 -1.86
C LEU A 65 -16.36 2.66 -3.06
N LYS A 66 -16.49 3.97 -3.34
CA LYS A 66 -17.18 4.45 -4.53
C LYS A 66 -16.20 4.72 -5.66
N GLU A 67 -15.14 5.47 -5.36
CA GLU A 67 -14.13 5.90 -6.33
C GLU A 67 -12.73 5.78 -5.71
N ILE A 68 -11.76 5.44 -6.56
CA ILE A 68 -10.33 5.39 -6.23
C ILE A 68 -9.55 6.01 -7.38
N ASP A 69 -8.71 6.98 -7.05
CA ASP A 69 -7.85 7.67 -8.00
C ASP A 69 -6.40 7.59 -7.55
N PHE A 70 -5.49 7.50 -8.51
CA PHE A 70 -4.05 7.40 -8.27
C PHE A 70 -3.35 8.63 -8.86
N TRP A 71 -2.43 9.24 -8.10
CA TRP A 71 -1.64 10.41 -8.53
C TRP A 71 -2.50 11.50 -9.19
N LEU A 72 -3.60 11.85 -8.52
CA LEU A 72 -4.54 12.86 -9.01
C LEU A 72 -3.85 14.22 -9.03
N ALA A 73 -3.54 14.73 -10.21
CA ALA A 73 -2.78 15.96 -10.37
C ALA A 73 -3.66 17.19 -10.08
N TRP A 74 -3.54 17.72 -8.87
CA TRP A 74 -4.20 18.97 -8.49
C TRP A 74 -3.29 20.16 -8.78
N LYS A 75 -3.84 21.14 -9.49
CA LYS A 75 -3.13 22.39 -9.72
C LYS A 75 -3.09 23.21 -8.44
N TRP A 76 -1.89 23.55 -7.99
CA TRP A 76 -1.67 24.43 -6.86
C TRP A 76 -0.57 25.45 -7.21
N ASN A 77 -0.96 26.73 -7.33
CA ASN A 77 -0.14 27.81 -7.89
C ASN A 77 0.39 27.46 -9.31
N SER A 78 1.72 27.53 -9.49
CA SER A 78 2.44 27.18 -10.73
C SER A 78 2.91 25.72 -10.77
N SER A 79 2.52 24.91 -9.78
CA SER A 79 2.92 23.51 -9.63
C SER A 79 1.72 22.57 -9.56
N PHE A 80 2.00 21.27 -9.66
CA PHE A 80 1.03 20.22 -9.36
C PHE A 80 1.36 19.57 -8.02
N VAL A 81 0.31 19.18 -7.31
CA VAL A 81 0.38 18.38 -6.09
C VAL A 81 -0.38 17.10 -6.38
N GLU A 82 0.26 15.96 -6.12
CA GLU A 82 -0.26 14.63 -6.43
C GLU A 82 -0.18 13.80 -5.15
N PRO A 83 -1.30 13.52 -4.46
CA PRO A 83 -1.31 12.46 -3.46
C PRO A 83 -1.15 11.11 -4.17
N ASP A 84 -0.61 10.10 -3.46
CA ASP A 84 -0.48 8.77 -4.04
C ASP A 84 -1.83 8.14 -4.39
N VAL A 85 -2.79 8.21 -3.47
CA VAL A 85 -4.15 7.67 -3.65
C VAL A 85 -5.19 8.59 -3.03
N LEU A 86 -6.30 8.78 -3.73
CA LEU A 86 -7.54 9.32 -3.17
C LEU A 86 -8.59 8.23 -3.14
N LEU A 87 -9.18 7.96 -1.98
CA LEU A 87 -10.37 7.13 -1.84
C LEU A 87 -11.58 8.01 -1.55
N THR A 88 -12.67 7.77 -2.27
CA THR A 88 -13.97 8.40 -1.96
C THR A 88 -14.96 7.32 -1.56
N GLY A 89 -15.41 7.41 -0.31
CA GLY A 89 -16.41 6.52 0.25
C GLY A 89 -17.83 6.83 -0.23
N SER A 90 -18.72 5.84 -0.12
CA SER A 90 -20.13 5.98 -0.50
C SER A 90 -20.90 7.01 0.33
N ASN A 91 -20.39 7.38 1.51
CA ASN A 91 -20.95 8.43 2.36
C ASN A 91 -20.35 9.83 2.10
N GLY A 92 -19.48 9.96 1.09
CA GLY A 92 -18.81 11.22 0.74
C GLY A 92 -17.52 11.49 1.51
N GLN A 93 -17.16 10.68 2.51
CA GLN A 93 -15.88 10.82 3.22
C GLN A 93 -14.72 10.49 2.27
N SER A 94 -13.77 11.41 2.18
CA SER A 94 -12.55 11.24 1.38
C SER A 94 -11.36 10.89 2.26
N VAL A 95 -10.53 9.96 1.79
CA VAL A 95 -9.25 9.59 2.40
C VAL A 95 -8.14 9.90 1.41
N ILE A 96 -7.30 10.87 1.76
CA ILE A 96 -6.09 11.23 1.02
C ILE A 96 -4.96 10.39 1.59
N ILE A 97 -4.26 9.66 0.74
CA ILE A 97 -3.24 8.71 1.15
C ILE A 97 -1.90 9.14 0.58
N GLU A 98 -0.92 9.23 1.47
CA GLU A 98 0.48 9.45 1.12
C GLU A 98 1.32 8.31 1.69
N ALA A 99 1.98 7.57 0.82
CA ALA A 99 2.67 6.34 1.18
C ALA A 99 4.18 6.51 1.02
N LYS A 100 4.93 5.99 1.99
CA LYS A 100 6.38 5.93 1.95
C LYS A 100 6.83 4.49 2.12
N ARG A 101 7.95 4.14 1.47
CA ARG A 101 8.37 2.76 1.29
C ARG A 101 8.57 1.98 2.58
N TYR A 102 9.25 2.56 3.56
CA TYR A 102 9.71 1.81 4.72
C TYR A 102 8.94 2.17 5.99
N ASP A 103 8.60 1.13 6.75
CA ASP A 103 8.19 1.29 8.13
C ASP A 103 9.40 1.58 9.02
N TYR A 104 9.19 2.37 10.09
CA TYR A 104 10.21 2.69 11.09
C TYR A 104 11.42 3.49 10.56
N LEU A 105 11.19 4.27 9.51
CA LEU A 105 12.15 5.23 8.96
C LEU A 105 11.44 6.56 8.68
N GLN A 106 11.96 7.68 9.17
CA GLN A 106 11.34 8.98 8.95
C GLN A 106 11.47 9.42 7.48
N GLN A 107 10.37 9.37 6.74
CA GLN A 107 10.26 9.75 5.32
C GLN A 107 9.02 10.60 5.03
N GLN A 108 8.15 10.83 6.02
CA GLN A 108 7.00 11.73 5.87
C GLN A 108 7.45 13.19 5.99
N TYR A 109 7.00 14.02 5.04
CA TYR A 109 7.34 15.45 4.96
C TYR A 109 6.10 16.31 5.18
N ALA A 110 6.07 17.06 6.29
CA ALA A 110 4.91 17.87 6.65
C ALA A 110 4.51 18.91 5.60
N GLU A 111 5.48 19.49 4.88
CA GLU A 111 5.22 20.46 3.81
C GLU A 111 4.43 19.82 2.66
N GLN A 112 4.78 18.59 2.27
CA GLN A 112 4.06 17.86 1.22
C GLN A 112 2.62 17.57 1.65
N LEU A 113 2.45 17.02 2.84
CA LEU A 113 1.14 16.69 3.41
C LEU A 113 0.23 17.93 3.54
N ALA A 114 0.78 19.07 3.95
CA ALA A 114 0.04 20.32 4.03
C ALA A 114 -0.41 20.81 2.64
N LYS A 115 0.45 20.70 1.61
CA LYS A 115 0.10 21.05 0.23
C LYS A 115 -1.01 20.17 -0.32
N GLU A 116 -0.98 18.86 -0.06
CA GLU A 116 -2.04 17.93 -0.47
C GLU A 116 -3.38 18.27 0.17
N LEU A 117 -3.39 18.58 1.47
CA LEU A 117 -4.60 19.01 2.17
C LEU A 117 -5.17 20.33 1.61
N ILE A 118 -4.30 21.31 1.31
CA ILE A 118 -4.72 22.60 0.71
C ILE A 118 -5.27 22.36 -0.70
N ALA A 119 -4.57 21.59 -1.52
CA ALA A 119 -4.99 21.27 -2.87
C ALA A 119 -6.33 20.52 -2.88
N ALA A 120 -6.51 19.55 -1.99
CA ALA A 120 -7.78 18.84 -1.81
C ALA A 120 -8.94 19.79 -1.47
N SER A 121 -8.72 20.69 -0.50
CA SER A 121 -9.69 21.71 -0.09
C SER A 121 -10.09 22.63 -1.26
N GLN A 122 -9.10 23.09 -2.04
CA GLN A 122 -9.33 23.91 -3.24
C GLN A 122 -10.08 23.18 -4.35
N ASN A 123 -9.99 21.85 -4.40
CA ASN A 123 -10.73 20.99 -5.32
C ASN A 123 -12.06 20.48 -4.72
N GLY A 124 -12.53 21.08 -3.63
CA GLY A 124 -13.86 20.83 -3.07
C GLY A 124 -13.94 19.65 -2.09
N ILE A 125 -12.82 19.07 -1.69
CA ILE A 125 -12.79 18.00 -0.70
C ILE A 125 -12.84 18.62 0.70
N ALA A 126 -14.01 18.52 1.35
CA ALA A 126 -14.21 19.00 2.72
C ALA A 126 -13.89 17.91 3.75
N ASN A 127 -13.26 18.30 4.86
CA ASN A 127 -12.99 17.42 6.01
C ASN A 127 -12.30 16.09 5.67
N PRO A 128 -11.20 16.08 4.89
CA PRO A 128 -10.55 14.85 4.49
C PRO A 128 -9.92 14.13 5.69
N ILE A 129 -9.79 12.80 5.56
CA ILE A 129 -8.87 12.00 6.36
C ILE A 129 -7.54 11.96 5.60
N LEU A 130 -6.49 12.52 6.17
CA LEU A 130 -5.12 12.32 5.72
C LEU A 130 -4.57 11.05 6.37
N LEU A 131 -4.30 10.03 5.56
CA LEU A 131 -3.72 8.77 5.98
C LEU A 131 -2.30 8.66 5.44
N THR A 132 -1.32 8.70 6.32
CA THR A 132 0.06 8.38 5.93
C THR A 132 0.34 6.89 6.15
N ILE A 133 1.00 6.26 5.19
CA ILE A 133 1.38 4.85 5.25
C ILE A 133 2.90 4.76 5.15
N GLY A 134 3.56 4.05 6.07
CA GLY A 134 5.03 4.04 6.06
C GLY A 134 5.63 5.39 6.48
N GLY A 135 6.95 5.48 6.49
CA GLY A 135 7.67 6.75 6.59
C GLY A 135 7.65 7.41 7.97
N MET A 136 7.20 6.71 9.01
CA MET A 136 7.30 7.17 10.40
C MET A 136 8.40 6.40 11.11
N ALA A 137 9.24 7.09 11.90
CA ALA A 137 10.21 6.43 12.77
C ALA A 137 9.53 5.55 13.84
N GLU A 138 8.40 6.03 14.39
CA GLU A 138 7.60 5.33 15.38
C GLU A 138 6.11 5.61 15.14
N TYR A 139 5.25 4.59 15.31
CA TYR A 139 3.80 4.67 15.14
C TYR A 139 3.09 4.78 16.51
N ASN A 140 3.48 5.76 17.31
CA ASN A 140 2.83 6.05 18.58
C ASN A 140 2.21 7.45 18.58
N GLU A 141 1.39 7.72 19.60
CA GLU A 141 0.64 8.97 19.71
C GLU A 141 1.55 10.20 19.76
N LYS A 142 2.73 10.09 20.38
CA LYS A 142 3.70 11.19 20.46
C LYS A 142 4.22 11.57 19.07
N SER A 143 4.62 10.59 18.27
CA SER A 143 5.10 10.81 16.90
C SER A 143 4.00 11.34 15.99
N LEU A 144 2.78 10.82 16.10
CA LEU A 144 1.60 11.34 15.39
C LEU A 144 1.34 12.82 15.76
N ASN A 145 1.33 13.15 17.05
CA ASN A 145 1.11 14.51 17.53
C ASN A 145 2.23 15.46 17.08
N HIS A 146 3.47 14.96 16.97
CA HIS A 146 4.58 15.75 16.44
C HIS A 146 4.38 16.08 14.95
N LEU A 147 4.08 15.07 14.12
CA LEU A 147 3.80 15.28 12.70
C LEU A 147 2.60 16.21 12.50
N ARG A 148 1.51 16.01 13.27
CA ARG A 148 0.32 16.89 13.22
C ARG A 148 0.70 18.35 13.45
N LYS A 149 1.49 18.65 14.49
CA LYS A 149 1.96 20.02 14.76
C LYS A 149 2.81 20.59 13.62
N GLN A 150 3.66 19.77 12.98
CA GLN A 150 4.43 20.21 11.82
C GLN A 150 3.51 20.55 10.64
N VAL A 151 2.52 19.70 10.35
CA VAL A 151 1.54 19.94 9.28
C VAL A 151 0.72 21.20 9.58
N GLU A 152 0.22 21.35 10.81
CA GLU A 152 -0.49 22.55 11.25
C GLU A 152 0.36 23.81 11.07
N TYR A 153 1.64 23.76 11.45
CA TYR A 153 2.58 24.87 11.24
C TYR A 153 2.72 25.21 9.75
N GLU A 154 2.88 24.22 8.87
CA GLU A 154 2.93 24.45 7.42
C GLU A 154 1.63 25.05 6.88
N LEU A 155 0.46 24.57 7.32
CA LEU A 155 -0.85 25.13 6.94
C LEU A 155 -0.98 26.61 7.33
N THR A 156 -0.43 27.02 8.48
CA THR A 156 -0.47 28.44 8.90
C THR A 156 0.29 29.36 7.94
N LYS A 157 1.37 28.88 7.30
CA LYS A 157 2.14 29.66 6.31
C LYS A 157 1.31 30.02 5.07
N PHE A 158 0.28 29.22 4.78
CA PHE A 158 -0.62 29.42 3.65
C PHE A 158 -1.95 30.08 4.03
N SER A 159 -2.12 30.51 5.28
CA SER A 159 -3.35 31.13 5.79
C SER A 159 -4.62 30.32 5.51
N CYS A 160 -4.49 28.99 5.45
CA CYS A 160 -5.59 28.08 5.18
C CYS A 160 -6.15 27.51 6.48
N THR A 161 -7.47 27.55 6.63
CA THR A 161 -8.17 27.00 7.79
C THR A 161 -9.29 26.08 7.31
N PHE A 162 -9.16 24.80 7.59
CA PHE A 162 -10.20 23.79 7.36
C PHE A 162 -10.00 22.63 8.35
N SER A 163 -11.06 21.88 8.62
CA SER A 163 -10.96 20.70 9.46
C SER A 163 -10.44 19.52 8.63
N TYR A 164 -9.64 18.66 9.26
CA TYR A 164 -9.17 17.41 8.69
C TYR A 164 -8.84 16.45 9.85
N LYS A 165 -8.70 15.16 9.53
CA LYS A 165 -8.18 14.16 10.47
C LYS A 165 -6.86 13.63 9.94
N ILE A 166 -5.95 13.23 10.82
CA ILE A 166 -4.67 12.64 10.43
C ILE A 166 -4.44 11.33 11.17
N TYR A 167 -4.08 10.31 10.40
CA TYR A 167 -3.69 8.99 10.88
C TYR A 167 -2.36 8.60 10.24
N CYS A 168 -1.54 7.89 11.01
CA CYS A 168 -0.28 7.32 10.53
C CYS A 168 -0.29 5.83 10.82
N VAL A 169 -0.13 5.01 9.79
CA VAL A 169 -0.14 3.55 9.91
C VAL A 169 1.08 2.97 9.20
N SER A 170 1.53 1.82 9.65
CA SER A 170 2.56 1.06 8.94
C SER A 170 1.97 0.28 7.77
N TRP A 171 2.81 -0.14 6.82
CA TRP A 171 2.37 -1.13 5.82
C TRP A 171 1.92 -2.44 6.47
N GLN A 172 2.53 -2.80 7.59
CA GLN A 172 2.10 -3.92 8.42
C GLN A 172 0.65 -3.73 8.92
N ASP A 173 0.30 -2.56 9.45
CA ASP A 173 -1.06 -2.28 9.94
C ASP A 173 -2.10 -2.39 8.81
N VAL A 174 -1.77 -1.90 7.61
CA VAL A 174 -2.62 -2.06 6.41
C VAL A 174 -2.88 -3.53 6.13
N TYR A 175 -1.84 -4.36 6.14
CA TYR A 175 -1.99 -5.80 5.90
C TYR A 175 -2.81 -6.48 7.00
N LEU A 176 -2.55 -6.18 8.27
CA LEU A 176 -3.29 -6.77 9.39
C LEU A 176 -4.76 -6.36 9.39
N ALA A 177 -5.07 -5.13 9.01
CA ALA A 177 -6.44 -4.67 8.82
C ALA A 177 -7.16 -5.44 7.70
N LEU A 178 -6.48 -5.67 6.57
CA LEU A 178 -7.01 -6.48 5.47
C LEU A 178 -7.24 -7.94 5.89
N ASP A 179 -6.25 -8.57 6.52
CA ASP A 179 -6.34 -9.95 7.00
C ASP A 179 -7.52 -10.13 7.99
N LYS A 180 -7.72 -9.17 8.91
CA LYS A 180 -8.86 -9.16 9.83
C LYS A 180 -10.19 -9.01 9.09
N ALA A 181 -10.26 -8.13 8.09
CA ALA A 181 -11.47 -7.93 7.29
C ALA A 181 -11.84 -9.18 6.46
N VAL A 182 -10.86 -9.85 5.85
CA VAL A 182 -11.09 -11.09 5.09
C VAL A 182 -11.53 -12.24 5.99
N LYS A 183 -10.96 -12.35 7.20
CA LYS A 183 -11.40 -13.36 8.19
C LYS A 183 -12.85 -13.16 8.62
N HIS A 184 -13.29 -11.91 8.77
CA HIS A 184 -14.69 -11.60 9.06
C HIS A 184 -15.64 -12.12 7.96
N HIS A 185 -15.18 -12.16 6.71
CA HIS A 185 -15.90 -12.71 5.55
C HIS A 185 -15.59 -14.19 5.26
N LYS A 186 -15.34 -14.99 6.31
CA LYS A 186 -15.21 -16.45 6.22
C LYS A 186 -14.10 -16.94 5.27
N ASN A 187 -13.10 -16.11 4.97
CA ASN A 187 -11.94 -16.50 4.16
C ASN A 187 -12.30 -17.04 2.76
N GLU A 188 -13.20 -16.35 2.05
CA GLU A 188 -13.51 -16.74 0.66
C GLU A 188 -12.25 -16.82 -0.21
N ALA A 189 -12.19 -17.83 -1.08
CA ALA A 189 -10.96 -18.19 -1.80
C ALA A 189 -10.39 -17.04 -2.64
N PHE A 190 -11.24 -16.18 -3.20
CA PHE A 190 -10.76 -15.02 -3.97
C PHE A 190 -10.13 -13.94 -3.09
N LEU A 191 -10.63 -13.73 -1.86
CA LEU A 191 -10.04 -12.81 -0.89
C LEU A 191 -8.69 -13.33 -0.39
N LEU A 192 -8.56 -14.64 -0.21
CA LEU A 192 -7.26 -15.26 0.14
C LEU A 192 -6.23 -15.12 -0.98
N ARG A 193 -6.65 -15.22 -2.25
CA ARG A 193 -5.77 -14.95 -3.40
C ARG A 193 -5.31 -13.49 -3.41
N LEU A 194 -6.22 -12.55 -3.21
CA LEU A 194 -5.92 -11.12 -3.10
C LEU A 194 -4.91 -10.83 -1.99
N LEU A 195 -5.10 -11.40 -0.78
CA LEU A 195 -4.13 -11.28 0.30
C LEU A 195 -2.78 -11.90 -0.06
N SER A 196 -2.76 -13.02 -0.78
CA SER A 196 -1.53 -13.65 -1.23
C SER A 196 -0.75 -12.76 -2.19
N ASP A 197 -1.41 -12.14 -3.16
CA ASP A 197 -0.81 -11.19 -4.09
C ASP A 197 -0.17 -10.00 -3.34
N ILE A 198 -0.86 -9.48 -2.32
CA ILE A 198 -0.34 -8.39 -1.49
C ILE A 198 0.90 -8.85 -0.70
N ARG A 199 0.91 -10.08 -0.14
CA ARG A 199 2.09 -10.64 0.54
C ARG A 199 3.28 -10.75 -0.40
N GLU A 200 3.07 -11.27 -1.61
CA GLU A 200 4.14 -11.41 -2.59
C GLU A 200 4.74 -10.04 -2.96
N ALA A 201 3.88 -9.01 -3.09
CA ALA A 201 4.34 -7.64 -3.27
C ALA A 201 5.18 -7.17 -2.06
N TYR A 202 4.69 -7.36 -0.84
CA TYR A 202 5.43 -6.98 0.38
C TYR A 202 6.79 -7.67 0.44
N GLU A 203 6.85 -8.97 0.16
CA GLU A 203 8.10 -9.75 0.12
C GLU A 203 9.07 -9.21 -0.93
N TRP A 204 8.58 -8.90 -2.13
CA TRP A 204 9.38 -8.29 -3.18
C TRP A 204 9.93 -6.90 -2.79
N HIS A 205 9.15 -6.13 -2.03
CA HIS A 205 9.55 -4.80 -1.54
C HIS A 205 10.36 -4.82 -0.24
N GLY A 206 10.51 -5.99 0.40
CA GLY A 206 11.22 -6.15 1.68
C GLY A 206 10.42 -5.68 2.90
N ILE A 207 9.09 -5.64 2.79
CA ILE A 207 8.16 -5.18 3.82
C ILE A 207 7.61 -6.36 4.61
N ARG A 208 7.46 -6.17 5.92
CA ARG A 208 6.98 -7.22 6.82
C ARG A 208 5.47 -7.11 7.01
N TYR A 209 4.75 -8.14 6.58
CA TYR A 209 3.32 -8.26 6.88
C TYR A 209 3.02 -8.94 8.23
N GLN A 210 3.98 -9.67 8.81
CA GLN A 210 3.83 -10.37 10.09
C GLN A 210 4.42 -9.57 11.27
N PRO A 211 3.74 -9.53 12.43
CA PRO A 211 4.28 -8.90 13.65
C PRO A 211 5.65 -9.46 14.04
N ARG A 212 6.48 -8.63 14.67
CA ARG A 212 7.77 -9.11 15.21
C ARG A 212 7.52 -10.14 16.31
N GLN A 213 8.03 -11.34 16.13
CA GLN A 213 8.15 -12.34 17.19
C GLN A 213 9.56 -12.31 17.75
N TRP A 214 9.68 -12.05 19.04
CA TRP A 214 10.95 -12.18 19.76
C TRP A 214 11.22 -13.66 20.04
N LEU A 215 12.49 -14.08 19.96
CA LEU A 215 12.89 -15.46 20.26
C LEU A 215 12.41 -15.91 21.65
N SER A 216 12.41 -15.00 22.63
CA SER A 216 11.89 -15.23 23.99
C SER A 216 10.39 -15.49 24.05
N GLY A 217 9.63 -15.05 23.05
CA GLY A 217 8.19 -15.28 22.94
C GLY A 217 7.82 -16.52 22.13
N LEU A 218 8.79 -17.25 21.57
CA LEU A 218 8.54 -18.50 20.88
C LEU A 218 8.38 -19.65 21.88
N SER A 219 7.40 -20.52 21.66
CA SER A 219 7.28 -21.75 22.44
C SER A 219 8.53 -22.61 22.23
N LYS A 220 9.13 -23.07 23.33
CA LYS A 220 10.26 -23.98 23.29
C LYS A 220 9.79 -25.31 22.71
N HIS A 221 10.01 -25.53 21.42
CA HIS A 221 9.83 -26.84 20.82
C HIS A 221 11.08 -27.67 21.08
N THR A 222 10.94 -28.72 21.90
CA THR A 222 11.95 -29.77 22.00
C THR A 222 11.94 -30.53 20.68
N LEU A 223 13.05 -30.53 19.96
CA LEU A 223 13.23 -31.40 18.80
C LEU A 223 13.21 -32.85 19.32
N THR A 224 12.12 -33.57 19.07
CA THR A 224 11.95 -34.97 19.49
C THR A 224 12.52 -35.95 18.45
N ASN A 225 12.90 -35.46 17.26
CA ASN A 225 13.49 -36.27 16.20
C ASN A 225 15.01 -36.06 16.16
N PHE A 226 15.76 -37.06 16.64
CA PHE A 226 17.22 -37.17 16.48
C PHE A 226 17.64 -37.85 15.17
N THR A 227 16.68 -38.17 14.30
CA THR A 227 16.99 -38.59 12.94
C THR A 227 17.40 -37.36 12.15
N PHE A 228 18.71 -37.23 11.89
CA PHE A 228 19.18 -36.40 10.78
C PHE A 228 18.34 -36.77 9.56
N PRO A 229 17.73 -35.81 8.84
CA PRO A 229 17.09 -36.13 7.58
C PRO A 229 18.16 -36.78 6.72
N SER A 230 17.91 -38.02 6.31
CA SER A 230 18.63 -38.60 5.20
C SER A 230 18.39 -37.67 4.02
N ILE A 231 19.36 -36.78 3.80
CA ILE A 231 19.39 -35.90 2.66
C ILE A 231 19.21 -36.84 1.46
N PHE A 232 18.14 -36.61 0.68
CA PHE A 232 17.74 -37.38 -0.51
C PHE A 232 16.98 -38.70 -0.28
N LYS A 233 15.69 -38.60 0.05
CA LYS A 233 14.62 -39.32 -0.66
C LYS A 233 13.27 -38.71 -0.33
N GLN A 234 12.99 -37.55 -0.90
CA GLN A 234 11.61 -37.08 -1.00
C GLN A 234 11.07 -37.63 -2.33
N GLU A 235 10.29 -38.72 -2.26
CA GLU A 235 9.38 -39.03 -3.36
C GLU A 235 8.41 -37.85 -3.46
N LYS A 236 8.51 -37.11 -4.57
CA LYS A 236 7.63 -35.97 -4.83
C LYS A 236 6.23 -36.51 -5.09
N SER A 237 5.38 -36.51 -4.07
CA SER A 237 3.93 -36.72 -4.22
C SER A 237 3.19 -35.44 -4.65
N TRP A 238 3.87 -34.56 -5.39
CA TRP A 238 3.23 -33.44 -6.05
C TRP A 238 2.88 -33.91 -7.46
N GLU A 239 1.60 -34.12 -7.74
CA GLU A 239 1.14 -34.04 -9.11
C GLU A 239 1.54 -32.67 -9.63
N ARG A 240 2.51 -32.68 -10.55
CA ARG A 240 2.93 -31.49 -11.27
C ARG A 240 1.70 -31.04 -12.05
N LEU A 241 1.04 -29.98 -11.59
CA LEU A 241 0.06 -29.27 -12.42
C LEU A 241 0.75 -29.01 -13.75
N VAL A 242 0.17 -29.54 -14.82
CA VAL A 242 0.70 -29.34 -16.17
C VAL A 242 0.79 -27.83 -16.35
N PRO A 243 1.98 -27.27 -16.61
CA PRO A 243 2.08 -25.86 -16.89
C PRO A 243 1.14 -25.58 -18.06
N MET A 244 0.16 -24.71 -17.85
CA MET A 244 -0.48 -24.06 -18.99
C MET A 244 0.65 -23.33 -19.70
N ASN A 245 1.09 -23.90 -20.82
CA ASN A 245 1.91 -23.19 -21.78
C ASN A 245 1.04 -22.07 -22.32
N ILE A 246 1.04 -20.95 -21.59
CA ILE A 246 0.74 -19.67 -22.21
C ILE A 246 1.92 -19.47 -23.15
N GLU A 247 1.76 -19.88 -24.40
CA GLU A 247 2.62 -19.38 -25.46
C GLU A 247 2.51 -17.86 -25.40
N ARG A 248 3.51 -17.24 -24.79
CA ARG A 248 3.75 -15.81 -24.97
C ARG A 248 4.26 -15.67 -26.40
N THR A 249 3.34 -15.76 -27.36
CA THR A 249 3.55 -15.12 -28.66
C THR A 249 3.96 -13.71 -28.32
N LYS A 250 5.21 -13.38 -28.64
CA LYS A 250 5.80 -12.06 -28.42
C LYS A 250 4.72 -11.04 -28.77
N PHE A 251 4.33 -10.20 -27.81
CA PHE A 251 3.59 -9.01 -28.14
C PHE A 251 4.40 -8.30 -29.22
N PRO A 252 3.81 -7.99 -30.40
CA PRO A 252 4.51 -7.17 -31.36
C PRO A 252 4.89 -5.88 -30.63
N SER A 253 6.19 -5.60 -30.58
CA SER A 253 6.68 -4.34 -30.08
C SER A 253 6.01 -3.24 -30.91
N PHE A 254 5.13 -2.46 -30.29
CA PHE A 254 4.54 -1.24 -30.89
C PHE A 254 5.58 -0.09 -31.02
N LEU A 255 6.87 -0.42 -31.04
CA LEU A 255 7.92 0.49 -31.43
C LEU A 255 8.03 0.38 -32.96
N GLY A 256 7.37 1.33 -33.63
CA GLY A 256 7.41 1.47 -35.08
C GLY A 256 8.85 1.43 -35.57
N VAL A 257 9.09 0.52 -36.53
CA VAL A 257 10.29 0.53 -37.35
C VAL A 257 10.24 1.85 -38.11
N LYS A 258 11.26 2.72 -37.90
CA LYS A 258 11.54 3.79 -38.84
C LYS A 258 12.16 3.11 -40.07
N ASP A 259 11.49 3.24 -41.20
CA ASP A 259 12.05 2.89 -42.49
C ASP A 259 13.29 3.76 -42.76
N GLU A 260 14.42 3.13 -43.05
CA GLU A 260 15.55 3.70 -43.80
C GLU A 260 15.52 3.14 -45.22
#